data_AF-A0A2M7P148-F1
#
_entry.id   AF-A0A2M7P148-F1
#
_cell.length_a   1.000
_cell.length_b   1.000
_cell.length_c   1.000
_cell.angle_alpha   90.00
_cell.angle_beta   90.00
_cell.angle_gamma   90.00
#
_symmetry.space_group_name_H-M   'P 1'
#
loop_
_entity.id
_entity.type
_entity.pdbx_description
1 polymer ?
#
loop_
_entity_poly.entity_id
_entity_poly.type
_entity_poly.pdbx_seq_one_letter_code
_entity_poly.pdbx_strand_id
1 'polypeptide(L)'
;MDNHVHFIVVPQHPDSLAKTSKQVHMRYSQYFNRRMGRKGHLWQGRFYSCPLDEIHLYTAIRYVEQNPVRAGLSESRGRLSMVKCIKSCPRD
;
A
#
# COMPACT_ATOMS: atom_id res chain seq x y z
N MET A 1 1.74 11.21 -1.13
CA MET A 1 2.85 10.39 -1.65
C MET A 1 4.18 10.73 -0.99
N ASP A 2 4.39 11.98 -0.57
CA ASP A 2 5.51 12.40 0.30
C ASP A 2 5.39 11.87 1.75
N ASN A 3 4.16 11.68 2.23
CA ASN A 3 3.87 11.31 3.63
C ASN A 3 3.03 10.02 3.80
N HIS A 4 2.67 9.33 2.72
CA HIS A 4 1.91 8.08 2.74
C HIS A 4 2.13 7.26 1.47
N VAL A 5 1.87 5.95 1.55
CA VAL A 5 2.00 4.98 0.46
C VAL A 5 0.65 4.31 0.18
N HIS A 6 0.40 3.98 -1.10
CA HIS A 6 -0.81 3.26 -1.53
C HIS A 6 -0.43 1.93 -2.16
N PHE A 7 -1.14 0.86 -1.79
CA PHE A 7 -0.94 -0.48 -2.32
C PHE A 7 -2.25 -1.09 -2.80
N ILE A 8 -2.18 -1.83 -3.91
CA ILE A 8 -3.24 -2.73 -4.37
C ILE A 8 -2.67 -4.14 -4.32
N VAL A 9 -3.25 -4.98 -3.49
CA VAL A 9 -2.72 -6.30 -3.18
C VAL A 9 -3.84 -7.32 -3.03
N VAL A 10 -3.53 -8.59 -3.27
CA VAL A 10 -4.41 -9.71 -2.98
C VAL A 10 -3.81 -10.48 -1.81
N PRO A 11 -4.45 -10.45 -0.62
CA PRO A 11 -3.95 -11.21 0.53
C PRO A 11 -4.12 -12.70 0.30
N GLN A 12 -3.13 -13.49 0.73
CA GLN A 12 -3.20 -14.96 0.66
C GLN A 12 -4.09 -15.55 1.76
N HIS A 13 -4.14 -14.90 2.93
CA HIS A 13 -4.97 -15.28 4.07
C HIS A 13 -5.68 -14.06 4.66
N PRO A 14 -6.81 -14.22 5.38
CA PRO A 14 -7.58 -13.12 5.95
C PRO A 14 -6.77 -12.13 6.82
N ASP A 15 -5.72 -12.60 7.49
CA ASP A 15 -4.89 -11.80 8.39
C ASP A 15 -3.57 -11.31 7.75
N SER A 16 -3.32 -11.64 6.48
CA SER A 16 -2.06 -11.35 5.79
C SER A 16 -1.75 -9.86 5.72
N LEU A 17 -2.76 -9.01 5.48
CA LEU A 17 -2.59 -7.56 5.43
C LEU A 17 -2.13 -7.01 6.78
N ALA A 18 -2.77 -7.43 7.87
CA ALA A 18 -2.46 -6.96 9.20
C ALA A 18 -1.06 -7.41 9.65
N LYS A 19 -0.73 -8.69 9.45
CA LYS A 19 0.58 -9.25 9.77
C LYS A 19 1.70 -8.58 8.97
N THR A 20 1.51 -8.44 7.66
CA THR A 20 2.51 -7.84 6.76
C THR A 20 2.72 -6.37 7.09
N SER A 21 1.63 -5.59 7.22
CA SER A 21 1.72 -4.15 7.51
C SER A 21 2.40 -3.91 8.86
N LYS A 22 2.07 -4.69 9.90
CA LYS A 22 2.75 -4.62 11.21
C LYS A 22 4.26 -4.83 11.08
N GLN A 23 4.69 -5.86 10.35
CA GLN A 23 6.11 -6.18 10.20
C GLN A 23 6.84 -5.13 9.37
N VAL A 24 6.28 -4.72 8.24
CA VAL A 24 6.87 -3.70 7.35
C VAL A 24 6.98 -2.37 8.08
N HIS A 25 5.91 -1.90 8.72
CA HIS A 25 5.92 -0.63 9.44
C HIS A 25 6.96 -0.61 10.57
N MET A 26 7.01 -1.68 11.37
CA MET A 26 7.96 -1.80 12.48
C MET A 26 9.40 -1.79 11.98
N ARG A 27 9.74 -2.68 11.04
CA ARG A 27 11.11 -2.81 10.52
C ARG A 27 11.56 -1.54 9.83
N TYR A 28 10.71 -0.93 9.00
CA TYR A 28 11.03 0.33 8.33
C TYR A 28 11.20 1.49 9.32
N SER A 29 10.35 1.59 10.36
CA SER A 29 10.52 2.62 11.39
C SER A 29 11.85 2.49 12.11
N GLN A 30 12.24 1.27 12.49
CA GLN A 30 13.53 1.02 13.14
C GLN A 30 14.71 1.38 12.23
N TYR A 31 14.65 0.96 10.97
CA TYR A 31 15.66 1.28 9.97
C TYR A 31 15.80 2.79 9.75
N PHE A 32 14.69 3.47 9.47
CA PHE A 32 14.67 4.90 9.17
C PHE A 32 15.11 5.73 10.38
N ASN A 33 14.60 5.42 11.57
CA ASN A 33 14.98 6.12 12.80
C ASN A 33 16.47 5.96 13.09
N ARG A 34 17.03 4.75 12.93
CA ARG A 34 18.48 4.52 13.09
C ARG A 34 19.29 5.32 12.07
N ARG A 35 18.87 5.32 10.81
CA ARG A 35 19.56 6.05 9.73
C ARG A 35 19.51 7.56 9.91
N MET A 36 18.41 8.09 10.44
CA MET A 36 18.19 9.53 10.59
C MET A 36 18.51 10.06 12.00
N GLY A 37 19.00 9.22 12.92
CA GLY A 37 19.24 9.61 14.32
C GLY A 37 17.97 10.01 15.09
N ARG A 38 16.80 9.60 14.62
CA ARG A 38 15.49 9.95 15.20
C ARG A 38 15.03 8.90 16.21
N LYS A 39 14.11 9.28 17.10
CA LYS A 39 13.40 8.38 18.02
C LYS A 39 11.90 8.65 17.94
N GLY A 40 11.08 7.66 18.30
CA GLY A 40 9.62 7.78 18.32
C GLY A 40 8.91 7.16 17.10
N HIS A 41 7.60 7.45 17.00
CA HIS A 41 6.73 6.89 15.96
C HIS A 41 6.99 7.53 14.60
N LEU A 42 7.16 6.71 13.57
CA LEU A 42 7.31 7.16 12.18
C LEU A 42 5.96 7.28 11.46
N TRP A 43 5.07 6.32 11.68
CA TRP A 43 3.78 6.25 11.00
C TRP A 43 2.69 6.97 11.78
N GLN A 44 1.77 7.65 11.08
CA GLN A 44 0.66 8.38 11.69
C GLN A 44 -0.40 7.48 12.34
N GLY A 45 -0.40 6.17 12.07
CA GLY A 45 -1.35 5.24 12.66
C GLY A 45 -1.37 3.85 12.04
N ARG A 46 -2.50 3.16 12.21
CA ARG A 46 -2.78 1.88 11.56
C ARG A 46 -2.97 2.09 10.06
N PHE A 47 -2.68 1.05 9.27
CA PHE A 47 -3.04 1.05 7.85
C PHE A 47 -4.57 1.08 7.69
N TYR A 48 -5.02 1.66 6.59
CA TYR A 48 -6.41 1.59 6.16
C TYR A 48 -6.51 0.58 5.00
N SER A 49 -7.58 -0.21 4.98
CA SER A 49 -7.87 -1.14 3.89
C SER A 49 -9.35 -1.12 3.55
N CYS A 50 -9.65 -1.19 2.26
CA CYS A 50 -11.01 -1.32 1.73
C CYS A 50 -11.02 -2.47 0.73
N PRO A 51 -11.91 -3.48 0.88
CA PRO A 51 -12.07 -4.51 -0.13
C PRO A 51 -12.62 -3.89 -1.42
N LEU A 52 -12.13 -4.36 -2.56
CA LEU A 52 -12.50 -3.86 -3.88
C LEU A 52 -13.16 -4.99 -4.67
N ASP A 53 -14.29 -4.69 -5.30
CA ASP A 53 -14.81 -5.53 -6.38
C ASP A 53 -14.08 -5.22 -7.71
N GLU A 54 -14.44 -5.92 -8.79
CA GLU A 54 -13.80 -5.77 -10.09
C GLU A 54 -13.93 -4.35 -10.68
N ILE A 55 -15.08 -3.69 -10.51
CA ILE A 55 -15.33 -2.35 -11.07
C ILE A 55 -14.49 -1.32 -10.32
N HIS A 56 -14.46 -1.41 -8.99
CA HIS A 56 -13.69 -0.52 -8.14
C HIS A 56 -12.18 -0.77 -8.26
N LEU A 57 -11.75 -1.99 -8.57
CA LEU A 57 -10.34 -2.32 -8.78
C LEU A 57 -9.69 -1.48 -9.88
N TYR A 58 -10.29 -1.40 -11.07
CA TYR A 58 -9.72 -0.63 -12.17
C TYR A 58 -9.65 0.87 -11.86
N THR A 59 -10.65 1.38 -11.14
CA THR A 59 -10.68 2.77 -10.69
C THR A 59 -9.56 3.02 -9.67
N ALA A 60 -9.37 2.12 -8.71
CA ALA A 60 -8.31 2.19 -7.72
C ALA A 60 -6.92 2.12 -8.37
N ILE A 61 -6.70 1.21 -9.34
CA ILE A 61 -5.43 1.09 -10.08
C ILE A 61 -5.10 2.43 -10.75
N ARG A 62 -6.04 2.97 -11.53
CA ARG A 62 -5.86 4.27 -12.20
C ARG A 62 -5.55 5.39 -11.22
N TYR A 63 -6.24 5.41 -10.08
CA TYR A 63 -6.00 6.39 -9.03
C TYR A 63 -4.56 6.28 -8.48
N VAL A 64 -4.12 5.08 -8.11
CA VAL A 64 -2.78 4.86 -7.53
C VAL A 64 -1.68 5.19 -8.52
N GLU A 65 -1.79 4.77 -9.79
CA GLU A 65 -0.79 5.07 -10.83
C GLU A 65 -0.67 6.57 -11.14
N GLN A 66 -1.77 7.32 -11.00
CA GLN A 66 -1.80 8.77 -11.23
C GLN A 66 -1.30 9.58 -10.05
N ASN A 67 -1.25 9.03 -8.84
CA ASN A 67 -0.91 9.79 -7.64
C ASN A 67 0.48 10.45 -7.68
N PRO A 68 1.56 9.83 -8.21
CA PRO A 68 2.84 10.51 -8.36
C PRO A 68 2.75 11.76 -9.26
N VAL A 69 1.99 11.69 -10.36
CA VAL A 69 1.77 12.82 -11.26
C VAL A 69 0.95 13.90 -10.58
N ARG A 70 -0.15 13.52 -9.91
CA ARG A 70 -1.01 14.45 -9.15
C ARG A 70 -0.27 15.13 -8.00
N ALA A 71 0.73 14.46 -7.43
CA ALA A 71 1.58 14.99 -6.37
C ALA A 71 2.76 15.84 -6.91
N GLY A 72 2.89 15.99 -8.24
CA GLY A 72 3.99 16.74 -8.86
C GLY A 72 5.36 16.04 -8.75
N LEU A 73 5.38 14.74 -8.44
CA LEU A 73 6.62 13.97 -8.22
C LEU A 73 7.15 13.29 -9.48
N SER A 74 6.34 13.19 -10.53
CA SER A 74 6.68 12.56 -11.81
C SER A 74 5.86 13.16 -12.94
N GLU A 75 6.44 13.29 -14.13
CA GLU A 75 5.72 13.69 -15.35
C GLU A 75 4.96 12.52 -15.99
N SER A 76 5.27 11.29 -15.57
CA SER A 76 4.66 10.07 -16.11
C SER A 76 3.97 9.26 -15.00
N ARG A 77 2.91 8.53 -15.37
CA ARG A 77 2.20 7.64 -14.45
C ARG A 77 3.14 6.53 -13.98
N GLY A 78 3.08 6.21 -12.69
CA GLY A 78 3.82 5.07 -12.15
C GLY A 78 3.27 3.78 -12.75
N ARG A 79 4.15 2.85 -13.13
CA ARG A 79 3.73 1.53 -13.63
C ARG A 79 3.48 0.63 -12.42
N LEU A 80 2.22 0.22 -12.17
CA LEU A 80 1.97 -0.76 -11.11
C LEU A 80 2.52 -2.12 -11.55
N SER A 81 3.58 -2.60 -10.90
CA SER A 81 4.26 -3.85 -11.28
C SER A 81 3.67 -5.11 -10.64
N MET A 82 2.64 -5.01 -9.80
CA MET A 82 2.03 -6.20 -9.19
C MET A 82 0.52 -6.06 -8.96
N VAL A 83 -0.26 -6.27 -10.01
CA VAL A 83 -1.68 -6.64 -9.91
C VAL A 83 -1.77 -8.12 -10.28
N LYS A 84 -1.75 -9.01 -9.29
CA LYS A 84 -2.11 -10.41 -9.54
C LYS A 84 -3.61 -10.57 -9.25
N CYS A 85 -4.43 -10.39 -10.27
CA CYS A 85 -5.83 -10.80 -10.22
C CYS A 85 -5.85 -12.33 -10.20
N ILE A 86 -6.22 -12.93 -9.06
CA ILE A 86 -6.64 -14.33 -9.02
C ILE A 86 -8.11 -14.32 -8.63
N LYS A 87 -8.98 -14.58 -9.62
CA LYS A 87 -10.32 -15.07 -9.35
C LYS A 87 -10.20 -16.42 -8.64
N SER A 88 -10.55 -16.45 -7.36
CA SER A 88 -11.38 -17.50 -6.75
C SER A 88 -11.33 -17.35 -5.23
N CYS A 89 -12.35 -16.70 -4.65
CA CYS A 89 -12.79 -17.05 -3.31
C CYS A 89 -14.21 -17.63 -3.49
N PRO A 90 -14.43 -18.93 -3.21
CA PRO A 90 -15.78 -19.45 -3.08
C PRO A 90 -16.44 -18.72 -1.91
N ARG A 91 -17.68 -18.27 -2.12
CA ARG A 91 -18.55 -17.85 -1.04
C ARG A 91 -18.94 -19.10 -0.27
N ASP A 92 -18.48 -19.22 0.96
CA ASP A 92 -19.22 -19.86 2.05
C ASP A 92 -19.60 -18.75 3.04
#